data_AF-A0A7U9SES5-F1
#
_entry.id   AF-A0A7U9SES5-F1
#
_cell.length_a   1.000
_cell.length_b   1.000
_cell.length_c   1.000
_cell.angle_alpha   90.00
_cell.angle_beta   90.00
_cell.angle_gamma   90.00
#
_symmetry.space_group_name_H-M   'P 1'
#
loop_
_entity.id
_entity.type
_entity.pdbx_description
1 polymer ?
#
loop_
_entity_poly.entity_id
_entity_poly.type
_entity_poly.pdbx_seq_one_letter_code
_entity_poly.pdbx_strand_id
1 'polypeptide(L)'
;MYIGKIGINQNFHNMGAVQKRAGVPRIQSSAMSSLKDRLEIGSRYQHINETGIYGPSGNQMQVMPSVTYTYAAPDERLKRELLPPSEQGELTEEDALIDQYMKQSRIDGYFDGDTFVCDYSKPVKLILRDNISRSDLENFQKELEEKGLGTEIDWRGVKEDFIQMGVRFDNVERLEQKADFLASRYAVLKDRIQNQFTGEKQESELQKLEQIYAQAKEEMADSYADNIGGFYEGLGQSGTADEMRNSVFSVIDGKADAYLSYLGQNDIYSEITASEKQWLKQDDAYMASQLRKHVSEDSAQFQADPVQAPYSEKDLVYAGMYAKALSSQLQRPDWNVEKSDSALGSYLAEQ
;
A
#
# COMPACT_ATOMS: atom_id res chain seq x y z
N MET A 1 53.59 2.04 -4.05
CA MET A 1 54.55 1.72 -5.14
C MET A 1 53.84 0.78 -6.12
N TYR A 2 54.23 0.78 -7.40
CA TYR A 2 53.40 0.28 -8.51
C TYR A 2 53.30 -1.27 -8.65
N ILE A 3 52.51 -1.71 -9.66
CA ILE A 3 52.29 -3.08 -10.20
C ILE A 3 51.13 -3.83 -9.49
N GLY A 4 50.12 -4.43 -10.14
CA GLY A 4 49.76 -4.65 -11.55
C GLY A 4 48.78 -5.86 -11.63
N LYS A 5 48.01 -6.17 -12.67
CA LYS A 5 47.90 -5.73 -14.09
C LYS A 5 46.45 -6.00 -14.57
N ILE A 6 46.02 -5.48 -15.74
CA ILE A 6 44.87 -6.02 -16.52
C ILE A 6 45.40 -6.74 -17.76
N GLY A 7 44.98 -7.99 -17.95
CA GLY A 7 45.38 -8.86 -19.06
C GLY A 7 44.58 -8.61 -20.35
N ILE A 8 45.18 -8.95 -21.49
CA ILE A 8 44.72 -8.55 -22.83
C ILE A 8 43.93 -9.69 -23.50
N ASN A 9 42.68 -9.38 -23.87
CA ASN A 9 41.96 -9.70 -25.12
C ASN A 9 42.54 -10.78 -26.07
N GLN A 10 41.72 -11.76 -26.52
CA GLN A 10 41.32 -11.90 -27.95
C GLN A 10 40.54 -13.18 -28.34
N ASN A 11 39.69 -13.00 -29.37
CA ASN A 11 39.17 -13.96 -30.37
C ASN A 11 37.85 -14.74 -30.15
N PHE A 12 36.77 -14.15 -30.69
CA PHE A 12 35.96 -14.68 -31.81
C PHE A 12 35.91 -16.22 -32.03
N HIS A 13 34.70 -16.81 -32.06
CA HIS A 13 34.05 -17.22 -33.33
C HIS A 13 32.58 -17.70 -33.21
N ASN A 14 31.85 -17.43 -34.29
CA ASN A 14 30.49 -17.77 -34.71
C ASN A 14 29.96 -19.22 -34.56
N MET A 15 28.62 -19.31 -34.70
CA MET A 15 27.77 -20.45 -35.20
C MET A 15 27.55 -21.71 -34.32
N GLY A 16 26.34 -21.81 -33.75
CA GLY A 16 25.21 -22.59 -34.30
C GLY A 16 25.22 -24.14 -34.33
N ALA A 17 24.05 -24.72 -34.00
CA ALA A 17 23.60 -26.11 -34.27
C ALA A 17 24.24 -27.27 -33.45
N VAL A 18 23.60 -28.43 -33.18
CA VAL A 18 22.19 -28.82 -32.92
C VAL A 18 22.15 -30.30 -32.43
N GLN A 19 21.23 -30.67 -31.51
CA GLN A 19 20.87 -32.07 -31.13
C GLN A 19 21.96 -32.94 -30.45
N LYS A 20 21.68 -34.04 -29.72
CA LYS A 20 20.53 -34.99 -29.75
C LYS A 20 20.38 -35.73 -28.40
N ARG A 21 19.14 -35.94 -27.92
CA ARG A 21 18.74 -37.10 -27.09
C ARG A 21 17.76 -37.93 -27.91
N ALA A 22 17.77 -39.25 -27.75
CA ALA A 22 16.96 -40.19 -28.53
C ALA A 22 15.75 -40.74 -27.74
N GLY A 23 14.62 -40.94 -28.41
CA GLY A 23 13.37 -41.50 -27.87
C GLY A 23 12.15 -41.05 -28.68
N VAL A 24 11.41 -41.99 -29.28
CA VAL A 24 10.35 -41.85 -30.33
C VAL A 24 9.23 -42.88 -29.98
N PRO A 25 7.94 -42.85 -30.45
CA PRO A 25 7.18 -41.97 -31.38
C PRO A 25 5.98 -41.21 -30.72
N ARG A 26 5.44 -40.08 -31.22
CA ARG A 26 4.70 -39.73 -32.48
C ARG A 26 3.24 -40.23 -32.57
N ILE A 27 2.28 -39.30 -32.51
CA ILE A 27 1.07 -39.12 -33.36
C ILE A 27 0.77 -37.59 -33.39
N GLN A 28 -0.01 -37.11 -34.37
CA GLN A 28 0.07 -35.74 -34.93
C GLN A 28 -0.93 -34.71 -34.36
N SER A 29 -0.47 -33.46 -34.25
CA SER A 29 -1.25 -32.27 -34.62
C SER A 29 -0.33 -31.21 -35.23
N SER A 30 -0.88 -30.36 -36.11
CA SER A 30 -0.13 -29.43 -36.98
C SER A 30 0.49 -28.24 -36.24
N ALA A 31 1.65 -27.79 -36.71
CA ALA A 31 2.42 -26.73 -36.07
C ALA A 31 1.80 -25.33 -36.20
N MET A 32 1.78 -24.59 -35.08
CA MET A 32 1.90 -23.13 -35.10
C MET A 32 3.32 -22.76 -34.66
N SER A 33 4.13 -22.29 -35.59
CA SER A 33 5.44 -21.71 -35.29
C SER A 33 5.32 -20.21 -35.08
N SER A 34 5.88 -19.70 -33.99
CA SER A 34 6.07 -18.28 -33.76
C SER A 34 6.84 -17.62 -34.92
N LEU A 35 6.26 -16.60 -35.53
CA LEU A 35 6.94 -15.73 -36.48
C LEU A 35 7.34 -14.44 -35.76
N LYS A 36 8.65 -14.16 -35.83
CA LYS A 36 9.24 -12.91 -35.33
C LYS A 36 8.80 -11.78 -36.26
N ASP A 37 8.41 -10.64 -35.70
CA ASP A 37 8.19 -9.44 -36.49
C ASP A 37 9.49 -9.04 -37.20
N ARG A 38 9.44 -9.05 -38.52
CA ARG A 38 10.49 -8.56 -39.41
C ARG A 38 9.89 -7.41 -40.21
N LEU A 39 10.27 -6.19 -39.85
CA LEU A 39 9.86 -4.98 -40.58
C LEU A 39 10.53 -4.97 -41.96
N GLU A 40 9.83 -5.45 -42.98
CA GLU A 40 10.17 -5.24 -44.38
C GLU A 40 9.32 -4.10 -44.96
N ILE A 41 9.98 -2.97 -45.25
CA ILE A 41 9.35 -1.79 -45.86
C ILE A 41 9.09 -2.08 -47.34
N GLY A 42 7.92 -2.63 -47.65
CA GLY A 42 7.52 -3.02 -48.99
C GLY A 42 7.05 -1.86 -49.85
N SER A 43 7.65 -1.70 -51.04
CA SER A 43 7.09 -0.90 -52.14
C SER A 43 6.69 -1.80 -53.31
N ARG A 44 5.40 -1.71 -53.69
CA ARG A 44 4.72 -2.30 -54.89
C ARG A 44 4.18 -3.74 -54.81
N TYR A 45 2.86 -3.80 -54.62
CA TYR A 45 1.87 -4.48 -55.48
C TYR A 45 2.20 -5.84 -56.12
N GLN A 46 1.46 -6.86 -55.69
CA GLN A 46 0.79 -7.81 -56.60
C GLN A 46 -0.56 -8.28 -55.99
N HIS A 47 -1.59 -8.36 -56.83
CA HIS A 47 -2.96 -8.76 -56.45
C HIS A 47 -3.11 -10.28 -56.43
N ILE A 48 -3.65 -10.84 -55.34
CA ILE A 48 -4.50 -12.04 -55.37
C ILE A 48 -5.63 -11.83 -54.35
N ASN A 49 -6.88 -11.91 -54.79
CA ASN A 49 -8.04 -11.95 -53.91
C ASN A 49 -8.39 -13.42 -53.61
N GLU A 50 -8.71 -13.75 -52.36
CA GLU A 50 -9.99 -14.39 -51.98
C GLU A 50 -10.08 -14.71 -50.47
N THR A 51 -11.31 -14.90 -49.99
CA THR A 51 -11.74 -15.30 -48.62
C THR A 51 -11.72 -14.26 -47.49
N GLY A 52 -12.88 -13.62 -47.29
CA GLY A 52 -13.66 -13.86 -46.06
C GLY A 52 -13.33 -13.12 -44.76
N ILE A 53 -12.42 -12.15 -44.73
CA ILE A 53 -12.12 -11.34 -43.53
C ILE A 53 -12.48 -9.87 -43.76
N TYR A 54 -12.93 -9.18 -42.71
CA TYR A 54 -13.32 -7.77 -42.70
C TYR A 54 -12.12 -6.87 -43.00
N GLY A 55 -11.80 -6.69 -44.28
CA GLY A 55 -10.74 -5.80 -44.75
C GLY A 55 -11.25 -4.36 -44.78
N PRO A 56 -10.68 -3.42 -44.00
CA PRO A 56 -10.98 -2.01 -44.19
C PRO A 56 -10.51 -1.61 -45.59
N SER A 57 -11.43 -1.12 -46.42
CA SER A 57 -11.04 -0.59 -47.73
C SER A 57 -10.11 0.61 -47.49
N GLY A 58 -9.01 0.71 -48.26
CA GLY A 58 -7.92 1.67 -47.98
C GLY A 58 -8.31 3.16 -47.96
N ASN A 59 -9.54 3.48 -48.41
CA ASN A 59 -10.11 4.83 -48.39
C ASN A 59 -11.28 4.98 -47.39
N GLN A 60 -11.44 4.06 -46.42
CA GLN A 60 -12.47 4.11 -45.37
C GLN A 60 -11.87 4.08 -43.95
N MET A 61 -10.80 4.82 -43.70
CA MET A 61 -10.64 5.37 -42.35
C MET A 61 -11.76 6.39 -42.13
N GLN A 62 -12.86 5.96 -41.51
CA GLN A 62 -13.76 6.91 -40.87
C GLN A 62 -12.95 7.63 -39.80
N VAL A 63 -12.70 8.93 -40.02
CA VAL A 63 -12.20 9.81 -38.97
C VAL A 63 -13.23 9.78 -37.87
N MET A 64 -12.93 9.07 -36.77
CA MET A 64 -13.75 9.16 -35.58
C MET A 64 -13.77 10.65 -35.19
N PRO A 65 -14.95 11.28 -35.05
CA PRO A 65 -15.00 12.67 -34.64
C PRO A 65 -14.27 12.79 -33.31
N SER A 66 -13.44 13.82 -33.19
CA SER A 66 -12.69 14.09 -31.95
C SER A 66 -13.65 14.10 -30.78
N VAL A 67 -13.50 13.15 -29.86
CA VAL A 67 -14.28 13.11 -28.63
C VAL A 67 -13.97 14.41 -27.88
N THR A 68 -14.94 15.33 -27.84
CA THR A 68 -14.83 16.56 -27.07
C THR A 68 -14.85 16.21 -25.59
N TYR A 69 -13.66 16.08 -25.00
CA TYR A 69 -13.47 16.01 -23.57
C TYR A 69 -13.29 17.42 -23.01
N THR A 70 -13.92 17.69 -21.87
CA THR A 70 -13.57 18.85 -21.05
C THR A 70 -12.44 18.40 -20.13
N TYR A 71 -11.26 19.04 -20.23
CA TYR A 71 -10.22 18.83 -19.22
C TYR A 71 -10.69 19.43 -17.90
N ALA A 72 -11.14 18.57 -16.98
CA ALA A 72 -11.40 18.98 -15.60
C ALA A 72 -10.05 19.35 -14.95
N ALA A 73 -9.99 20.50 -14.29
CA ALA A 73 -8.85 20.81 -13.43
C ALA A 73 -8.71 19.69 -12.37
N PRO A 74 -7.49 19.24 -12.04
CA PRO A 74 -7.29 18.24 -11.01
C PRO A 74 -7.93 18.71 -9.69
N ASP A 75 -8.90 17.97 -9.19
CA ASP A 75 -9.49 18.27 -7.89
C ASP A 75 -8.50 17.83 -6.80
N GLU A 76 -7.87 18.79 -6.13
CA GLU A 76 -6.92 18.52 -5.04
C GLU A 76 -7.54 17.70 -3.89
N ARG A 77 -8.87 17.63 -3.77
CA ARG A 77 -9.56 16.74 -2.83
C ARG A 77 -9.42 15.27 -3.22
N LEU A 78 -9.37 14.95 -4.52
CA LEU A 78 -9.20 13.59 -5.05
C LEU A 78 -7.73 13.13 -5.04
N LYS A 79 -6.78 14.02 -4.71
CA LYS A 79 -5.37 13.65 -4.49
C LYS A 79 -5.05 13.30 -3.03
N ARG A 80 -6.01 13.44 -2.11
CA ARG A 80 -5.81 12.98 -0.73
C ARG A 80 -5.94 11.47 -0.68
N GLU A 81 -4.90 10.83 -0.18
CA GLU A 81 -4.92 9.43 0.24
C GLU A 81 -6.16 9.17 1.12
N LEU A 82 -6.91 8.11 0.81
CA LEU A 82 -8.15 7.75 1.50
C LEU A 82 -7.82 6.98 2.77
N LEU A 83 -7.33 7.72 3.77
CA LEU A 83 -6.98 7.16 5.07
C LEU A 83 -8.20 6.67 5.85
N PRO A 84 -8.09 5.57 6.61
CA PRO A 84 -9.05 5.21 7.65
C PRO A 84 -9.28 6.38 8.62
N PRO A 85 -10.50 6.61 9.14
CA PRO A 85 -10.77 7.70 10.09
C PRO A 85 -9.80 7.70 11.28
N SER A 86 -9.46 6.51 11.77
CA SER A 86 -8.54 6.27 12.87
C SER A 86 -7.06 6.36 12.52
N GLU A 87 -6.67 6.54 11.25
CA GLU A 87 -5.31 6.95 10.88
C GLU A 87 -5.19 8.49 10.84
N GLN A 88 -6.27 9.21 10.51
CA GLN A 88 -6.25 10.66 10.22
C GLN A 88 -5.96 11.58 11.43
N GLY A 89 -6.09 11.09 12.67
CA GLY A 89 -5.86 11.88 13.88
C GLY A 89 -6.49 11.27 15.14
N GLU A 90 -6.98 12.14 16.04
CA GLU A 90 -7.81 11.73 17.18
C GLU A 90 -9.23 11.40 16.72
N LEU A 91 -9.61 10.13 16.79
CA LEU A 91 -10.97 9.68 16.50
C LEU A 91 -11.91 10.08 17.64
N THR A 92 -12.88 10.95 17.36
CA THR A 92 -13.89 11.35 18.34
C THR A 92 -14.97 10.29 18.52
N GLU A 93 -15.77 10.41 19.59
CA GLU A 93 -16.96 9.56 19.80
C GLU A 93 -17.98 9.68 18.66
N GLU A 94 -18.10 10.87 18.05
CA GLU A 94 -18.98 11.12 16.90
C GLU A 94 -18.42 10.46 15.63
N ASP A 95 -17.10 10.50 15.41
CA ASP A 95 -16.47 9.81 14.28
C ASP A 95 -16.62 8.29 14.41
N ALA A 96 -16.45 7.73 15.62
CA ALA A 96 -16.69 6.32 15.88
C ALA A 96 -18.16 5.91 15.64
N LEU A 97 -19.12 6.74 16.08
CA LEU A 97 -20.55 6.49 15.84
C LEU A 97 -20.89 6.51 14.34
N ILE A 98 -20.33 7.47 13.60
CA ILE A 98 -20.49 7.60 12.15
C ILE A 98 -19.87 6.40 11.43
N ASP A 99 -18.66 5.99 11.81
CA ASP A 99 -17.98 4.83 11.25
C ASP A 99 -18.81 3.55 11.45
N GLN A 100 -19.24 3.27 12.69
CA GLN A 100 -20.10 2.14 13.02
C GLN A 100 -21.45 2.17 12.27
N TYR A 101 -22.02 3.36 12.03
CA TYR A 101 -23.22 3.50 11.21
C TYR A 101 -22.93 3.16 9.73
N MET A 102 -21.81 3.64 9.20
CA MET A 102 -21.40 3.39 7.81
C MET A 102 -21.06 1.91 7.56
N LYS A 103 -20.53 1.18 8.55
CA LYS A 103 -20.26 -0.27 8.48
C LYS A 103 -21.50 -1.11 8.12
N GLN A 104 -22.70 -0.69 8.54
CA GLN A 104 -23.97 -1.33 8.17
C GLN A 104 -24.31 -1.24 6.68
N SER A 105 -23.58 -0.40 5.94
CA SER A 105 -23.79 -0.11 4.51
C SER A 105 -22.59 -0.55 3.66
N ARG A 106 -21.71 -1.41 4.21
CA ARG A 106 -20.66 -2.06 3.42
C ARG A 106 -21.25 -2.86 2.27
N ILE A 107 -20.55 -2.86 1.14
CA ILE A 107 -20.91 -3.66 -0.03
C ILE A 107 -20.60 -5.12 0.28
N ASP A 108 -21.62 -5.98 0.32
CA ASP A 108 -21.42 -7.44 0.42
C ASP A 108 -20.65 -7.94 -0.82
N GLY A 109 -19.68 -8.83 -0.63
CA GLY A 109 -18.79 -9.32 -1.68
C GLY A 109 -17.57 -10.04 -1.13
N TYR A 110 -16.73 -10.54 -2.03
CA TYR A 110 -15.48 -11.25 -1.71
C TYR A 110 -14.37 -10.87 -2.69
N PHE A 111 -13.11 -11.08 -2.31
CA PHE A 111 -11.98 -10.94 -3.22
C PHE A 111 -11.66 -12.27 -3.91
N ASP A 112 -11.53 -12.26 -5.23
CA ASP A 112 -10.98 -13.34 -6.05
C ASP A 112 -9.63 -12.87 -6.61
N GLY A 113 -8.54 -13.27 -5.95
CA GLY A 113 -7.25 -12.61 -6.08
C GLY A 113 -7.37 -11.11 -5.77
N ASP A 114 -6.86 -10.27 -6.68
CA ASP A 114 -6.88 -8.81 -6.54
C ASP A 114 -8.24 -8.17 -6.93
N THR A 115 -9.22 -8.97 -7.37
CA THR A 115 -10.51 -8.48 -7.88
C THR A 115 -11.61 -8.59 -6.83
N PHE A 116 -12.21 -7.46 -6.43
CA PHE A 116 -13.43 -7.47 -5.61
C PHE A 116 -14.66 -7.86 -6.44
N VAL A 117 -15.31 -8.95 -6.05
CA VAL A 117 -16.55 -9.46 -6.62
C VAL A 117 -17.70 -9.10 -5.68
N CYS A 118 -18.54 -8.14 -6.10
CA CYS A 118 -19.73 -7.75 -5.34
C CYS A 118 -20.78 -8.87 -5.33
N ASP A 119 -21.45 -9.06 -4.20
CA ASP A 119 -22.70 -9.80 -4.15
C ASP A 119 -23.86 -8.92 -4.62
N TYR A 120 -24.26 -9.11 -5.88
CA TYR A 120 -25.39 -8.39 -6.50
C TYR A 120 -26.77 -8.90 -6.03
N SER A 121 -26.86 -9.81 -5.05
CA SER A 121 -28.14 -10.31 -4.52
C SER A 121 -28.95 -9.24 -3.78
N LYS A 122 -28.29 -8.16 -3.33
CA LYS A 122 -28.90 -6.99 -2.67
C LYS A 122 -28.53 -5.69 -3.40
N PRO A 123 -29.39 -4.65 -3.35
CA PRO A 123 -29.03 -3.34 -3.84
C PRO A 123 -27.88 -2.75 -3.01
N VAL A 124 -26.84 -2.28 -3.69
CA VAL A 124 -25.69 -1.61 -3.08
C VAL A 124 -26.15 -0.34 -2.34
N LYS A 125 -25.88 -0.29 -1.03
CA LYS A 125 -26.24 0.84 -0.16
C LYS A 125 -25.02 1.73 0.07
N LEU A 126 -24.82 2.75 -0.77
CA LEU A 126 -23.77 3.74 -0.52
C LEU A 126 -24.30 4.88 0.37
N ILE A 127 -23.70 5.05 1.54
CA ILE A 127 -23.94 6.20 2.42
C ILE A 127 -22.65 7.03 2.48
N LEU A 128 -22.77 8.33 2.23
CA LEU A 128 -21.72 9.32 2.49
C LEU A 128 -21.98 9.94 3.86
N ARG A 129 -20.92 10.35 4.58
CA ARG A 129 -21.01 11.00 5.90
C ARG A 129 -22.06 12.12 5.94
N ASP A 130 -22.04 13.01 4.96
CA ASP A 130 -22.95 14.16 4.85
C ASP A 130 -24.41 13.80 4.56
N ASN A 131 -24.68 12.55 4.14
CA ASN A 131 -26.03 12.05 3.84
C ASN A 131 -26.68 11.33 5.04
N ILE A 132 -25.96 11.15 6.16
CA ILE A 132 -26.52 10.52 7.36
C ILE A 132 -27.40 11.55 8.08
N SER A 133 -28.68 11.25 8.29
CA SER A 133 -29.53 12.17 9.05
C SER A 133 -29.20 12.11 10.54
N ARG A 134 -29.28 13.26 11.21
CA ARG A 134 -29.09 13.35 12.67
C ARG A 134 -30.02 12.40 13.43
N SER A 135 -31.26 12.24 12.97
CA SER A 135 -32.22 11.29 13.54
C SER A 135 -31.79 9.83 13.38
N ASP A 136 -31.10 9.46 12.30
CA ASP A 136 -30.60 8.09 12.12
C ASP A 136 -29.43 7.81 13.07
N LEU A 137 -28.51 8.77 13.25
CA LEU A 137 -27.43 8.67 14.24
C LEU A 137 -27.97 8.62 15.67
N GLU A 138 -28.92 9.48 16.05
CA GLU A 138 -29.53 9.49 17.39
C GLU A 138 -30.35 8.21 17.68
N ASN A 139 -30.88 7.53 16.66
CA ASN A 139 -31.52 6.23 16.82
C ASN A 139 -30.50 5.09 16.90
N PHE A 140 -29.48 5.09 16.03
CA PHE A 140 -28.43 4.08 16.05
C PHE A 140 -27.59 4.14 17.35
N GLN A 141 -27.32 5.35 17.87
CA GLN A 141 -26.65 5.52 19.15
C GLN A 141 -27.43 4.79 20.26
N LYS A 142 -28.76 4.96 20.35
CA LYS A 142 -29.59 4.24 21.34
C LYS A 142 -29.51 2.72 21.17
N GLU A 143 -29.43 2.22 19.92
CA GLU A 143 -29.24 0.79 19.70
C GLU A 143 -27.88 0.30 20.23
N LEU A 144 -26.81 1.10 20.10
CA LEU A 144 -25.49 0.79 20.69
C LEU A 144 -25.49 0.93 22.22
N GLU A 145 -26.22 1.89 22.78
CA GLU A 145 -26.43 2.06 24.23
C GLU A 145 -27.16 0.86 24.85
N GLU A 146 -28.17 0.32 24.16
CA GLU A 146 -28.95 -0.83 24.62
C GLU A 146 -28.26 -2.19 24.40
N LYS A 147 -27.53 -2.36 23.28
CA LYS A 147 -27.04 -3.68 22.81
C LYS A 147 -25.51 -3.82 22.82
N GLY A 148 -24.76 -2.72 22.82
CA GLY A 148 -23.33 -2.70 22.52
C GLY A 148 -23.01 -3.00 21.04
N LEU A 149 -21.73 -3.06 20.70
CA LEU A 149 -21.25 -3.56 19.40
C LEU A 149 -21.23 -5.10 19.34
N GLY A 150 -21.35 -5.75 20.49
CA GLY A 150 -21.24 -7.20 20.63
C GLY A 150 -19.80 -7.66 20.83
N THR A 151 -19.62 -8.98 20.92
CA THR A 151 -18.32 -9.58 21.25
C THR A 151 -17.48 -9.92 20.02
N GLU A 152 -18.07 -10.09 18.84
CA GLU A 152 -17.32 -10.43 17.63
C GLU A 152 -16.43 -9.26 17.16
N ILE A 153 -15.30 -9.59 16.54
CA ILE A 153 -14.38 -8.61 15.96
C ILE A 153 -14.71 -8.41 14.48
N ASP A 154 -14.78 -7.15 14.06
CA ASP A 154 -14.96 -6.75 12.67
C ASP A 154 -13.68 -6.92 11.85
N TRP A 155 -13.26 -8.16 11.63
CA TRP A 155 -12.08 -8.50 10.82
C TRP A 155 -12.16 -7.99 9.39
N ARG A 156 -13.37 -7.71 8.88
CA ARG A 156 -13.53 -7.08 7.58
C ARG A 156 -13.06 -5.62 7.65
N GLY A 157 -13.49 -4.87 8.67
CA GLY A 157 -13.02 -3.51 8.92
C GLY A 157 -11.53 -3.42 9.15
N VAL A 158 -10.97 -4.26 10.03
CA VAL A 158 -9.51 -4.28 10.28
C VAL A 158 -8.72 -4.51 8.99
N LYS A 159 -9.21 -5.37 8.09
CA LYS A 159 -8.58 -5.56 6.77
C LYS A 159 -8.76 -4.35 5.86
N GLU A 160 -9.97 -3.80 5.75
CA GLU A 160 -10.26 -2.61 4.94
C GLU A 160 -9.40 -1.41 5.37
N ASP A 161 -9.23 -1.21 6.69
CA ASP A 161 -8.35 -0.20 7.28
C ASP A 161 -6.87 -0.35 6.86
N PHE A 162 -6.40 -1.58 6.71
CA PHE A 162 -4.98 -1.88 6.41
C PHE A 162 -4.65 -2.00 4.92
N ILE A 163 -5.62 -1.81 4.00
CA ILE A 163 -5.36 -1.90 2.55
C ILE A 163 -4.33 -0.86 2.06
N GLN A 164 -4.28 0.34 2.66
CA GLN A 164 -3.39 1.43 2.23
C GLN A 164 -2.21 1.62 3.20
N MET A 165 -1.59 0.52 3.62
CA MET A 165 -0.45 0.55 4.54
C MET A 165 0.90 0.80 3.87
N GLY A 166 0.98 0.67 2.54
CA GLY A 166 2.22 0.86 1.79
C GLY A 166 2.76 2.29 1.84
N VAL A 167 4.09 2.43 1.94
CA VAL A 167 4.80 3.71 2.04
C VAL A 167 5.66 3.92 0.79
N ARG A 168 5.40 5.02 0.09
CA ARG A 168 5.93 5.36 -1.24
C ARG A 168 6.24 6.86 -1.30
N PHE A 169 6.85 7.33 -2.39
CA PHE A 169 7.26 8.74 -2.52
C PHE A 169 6.14 9.75 -2.28
N ASP A 170 4.89 9.44 -2.59
CA ASP A 170 3.75 10.34 -2.42
C ASP A 170 3.29 10.47 -0.96
N ASN A 171 3.48 9.46 -0.11
CA ASN A 171 3.05 9.45 1.30
C ASN A 171 4.15 9.21 2.35
N VAL A 172 5.44 9.19 1.98
CA VAL A 172 6.57 8.83 2.88
C VAL A 172 6.69 9.66 4.17
N GLU A 173 6.21 10.90 4.17
CA GLU A 173 6.05 11.75 5.35
C GLU A 173 5.10 11.19 6.42
N ARG A 174 4.33 10.14 6.09
CA ARG A 174 3.39 9.44 6.99
C ARG A 174 3.93 8.15 7.58
N LEU A 175 5.20 7.80 7.36
CA LEU A 175 5.79 6.54 7.87
C LEU A 175 5.54 6.34 9.37
N GLU A 176 5.86 7.34 10.18
CA GLU A 176 5.64 7.34 11.65
C GLU A 176 4.15 7.19 12.00
N GLN A 177 3.29 8.01 11.38
CA GLN A 177 1.83 7.97 11.55
C GLN A 177 1.24 6.59 11.23
N LYS A 178 1.66 5.96 10.12
CA LYS A 178 1.20 4.63 9.70
C LYS A 178 1.73 3.54 10.62
N ALA A 179 3.00 3.62 11.04
CA ALA A 179 3.58 2.67 11.98
C ALA A 179 2.87 2.71 13.34
N ASP A 180 2.59 3.89 13.89
CA ASP A 180 1.83 4.05 15.13
C ASP A 180 0.37 3.59 14.97
N PHE A 181 -0.28 3.90 13.84
CA PHE A 181 -1.63 3.43 13.53
C PHE A 181 -1.72 1.90 13.53
N LEU A 182 -0.84 1.23 12.77
CA LEU A 182 -0.76 -0.23 12.69
C LEU A 182 -0.44 -0.88 14.05
N ALA A 183 0.57 -0.36 14.76
CA ALA A 183 1.03 -0.90 16.03
C ALA A 183 0.02 -0.74 17.18
N SER A 184 -0.57 0.45 17.34
CA SER A 184 -1.59 0.70 18.38
C SER A 184 -2.87 -0.11 18.15
N ARG A 185 -3.26 -0.30 16.88
CA ARG A 185 -4.43 -1.12 16.50
C ARG A 185 -4.21 -2.59 16.80
N TYR A 186 -3.01 -3.11 16.50
CA TYR A 186 -2.59 -4.45 16.90
C TYR A 186 -2.63 -4.63 18.42
N ALA A 187 -2.06 -3.69 19.18
CA ALA A 187 -2.00 -3.78 20.64
C ALA A 187 -3.40 -3.86 21.28
N VAL A 188 -4.32 -2.97 20.88
CA VAL A 188 -5.71 -2.96 21.37
C VAL A 188 -6.48 -4.21 20.98
N LEU A 189 -6.31 -4.71 19.75
CA LEU A 189 -6.96 -5.96 19.32
C LEU A 189 -6.42 -7.17 20.09
N LYS A 190 -5.11 -7.23 20.32
CA LYS A 190 -4.46 -8.33 21.05
C LYS A 190 -4.91 -8.36 22.52
N ASP A 191 -4.86 -7.21 23.20
CA ASP A 191 -5.36 -7.07 24.57
C ASP A 191 -6.83 -7.47 24.68
N ARG A 192 -7.70 -6.93 23.80
CA ARG A 192 -9.11 -7.29 23.75
C ARG A 192 -9.31 -8.80 23.55
N ILE A 193 -8.59 -9.43 22.62
CA ILE A 193 -8.74 -10.87 22.37
C ILE A 193 -8.30 -11.68 23.60
N GLN A 194 -7.20 -11.29 24.23
CA GLN A 194 -6.66 -11.95 25.42
C GLN A 194 -7.61 -11.84 26.63
N ASN A 195 -8.26 -10.69 26.80
CA ASN A 195 -9.17 -10.43 27.92
C ASN A 195 -10.62 -10.90 27.68
N GLN A 196 -11.10 -10.94 26.43
CA GLN A 196 -12.51 -11.17 26.09
C GLN A 196 -12.83 -12.60 25.62
N PHE A 197 -11.83 -13.36 25.14
CA PHE A 197 -12.01 -14.75 24.66
C PHE A 197 -11.13 -15.73 25.44
N THR A 198 -11.50 -17.01 25.41
CA THR A 198 -10.70 -18.11 26.00
C THR A 198 -10.70 -19.35 25.10
N GLY A 199 -9.72 -20.24 25.29
CA GLY A 199 -9.62 -21.51 24.57
C GLY A 199 -9.47 -21.37 23.05
N GLU A 200 -10.03 -22.31 22.30
CA GLU A 200 -9.93 -22.37 20.83
C GLU A 200 -10.39 -21.07 20.13
N LYS A 201 -11.37 -20.35 20.69
CA LYS A 201 -11.78 -19.05 20.13
C LYS A 201 -10.69 -18.00 20.29
N GLN A 202 -10.06 -17.90 21.46
CA GLN A 202 -8.95 -16.98 21.68
C GLN A 202 -7.79 -17.27 20.71
N GLU A 203 -7.43 -18.55 20.55
CA GLU A 203 -6.37 -18.97 19.63
C GLU A 203 -6.70 -18.63 18.16
N SER A 204 -7.94 -18.88 17.72
CA SER A 204 -8.38 -18.54 16.35
C SER A 204 -8.43 -17.02 16.10
N GLU A 205 -8.89 -16.23 17.06
CA GLU A 205 -8.93 -14.76 16.92
C GLU A 205 -7.51 -14.16 16.94
N LEU A 206 -6.59 -14.67 17.80
CA LEU A 206 -5.18 -14.29 17.76
C LEU A 206 -4.53 -14.66 16.42
N GLN A 207 -4.77 -15.86 15.91
CA GLN A 207 -4.20 -16.29 14.62
C GLN A 207 -4.65 -15.38 13.46
N LYS A 208 -5.90 -14.91 13.46
CA LYS A 208 -6.40 -13.91 12.49
C LYS A 208 -5.68 -12.57 12.65
N LEU A 209 -5.51 -12.09 13.89
CA LEU A 209 -4.78 -10.85 14.17
C LEU A 209 -3.36 -10.90 13.62
N GLU A 210 -2.59 -11.93 14.01
CA GLU A 210 -1.20 -12.09 13.60
C GLU A 210 -1.06 -12.19 12.08
N GLN A 211 -1.98 -12.90 11.39
CA GLN A 211 -1.98 -12.97 9.93
C GLN A 211 -2.22 -11.60 9.27
N ILE A 212 -3.23 -10.86 9.72
CA ILE A 212 -3.61 -9.57 9.14
C ILE A 212 -2.52 -8.51 9.41
N TYR A 213 -1.98 -8.52 10.63
CA TYR A 213 -0.89 -7.64 11.04
C TYR A 213 0.41 -7.93 10.27
N ALA A 214 0.79 -9.21 10.11
CA ALA A 214 1.96 -9.58 9.33
C ALA A 214 1.85 -9.09 7.87
N GLN A 215 0.70 -9.28 7.22
CA GLN A 215 0.46 -8.80 5.85
C GLN A 215 0.57 -7.27 5.72
N ALA A 216 -0.03 -6.53 6.66
CA ALA A 216 0.04 -5.06 6.67
C ALA A 216 1.48 -4.54 6.93
N LYS A 217 2.21 -5.24 7.80
CA LYS A 217 3.62 -4.95 8.12
C LYS A 217 4.55 -5.25 6.94
N GLU A 218 4.31 -6.36 6.23
CA GLU A 218 4.99 -6.73 4.99
C GLU A 218 4.75 -5.68 3.89
N GLU A 219 3.50 -5.30 3.59
CA GLU A 219 3.23 -4.24 2.59
C GLU A 219 3.93 -2.92 2.94
N MET A 220 3.95 -2.51 4.21
CA MET A 220 4.67 -1.27 4.61
C MET A 220 6.18 -1.38 4.36
N ALA A 221 6.81 -2.48 4.79
CA ALA A 221 8.26 -2.66 4.68
C ALA A 221 8.71 -2.90 3.23
N ASP A 222 7.97 -3.70 2.47
CA ASP A 222 8.27 -4.05 1.08
C ASP A 222 8.11 -2.83 0.17
N SER A 223 7.00 -2.11 0.29
CA SER A 223 6.80 -0.89 -0.50
C SER A 223 7.83 0.20 -0.16
N TYR A 224 8.18 0.39 1.12
CA TYR A 224 9.23 1.33 1.50
C TYR A 224 10.59 0.92 0.90
N ALA A 225 10.94 -0.36 0.97
CA ALA A 225 12.18 -0.91 0.41
C ALA A 225 12.23 -0.76 -1.11
N ASP A 226 11.17 -1.12 -1.83
CA ASP A 226 11.09 -1.01 -3.29
C ASP A 226 11.21 0.44 -3.78
N ASN A 227 10.57 1.39 -3.08
CA ASN A 227 10.45 2.78 -3.55
C ASN A 227 11.62 3.64 -3.05
N ILE A 228 11.91 3.61 -1.75
CA ILE A 228 12.95 4.45 -1.13
C ILE A 228 14.29 3.72 -1.15
N GLY A 229 14.32 2.47 -0.71
CA GLY A 229 15.53 1.64 -0.73
C GLY A 229 16.09 1.46 -2.15
N GLY A 230 15.24 1.02 -3.09
CA GLY A 230 15.58 0.85 -4.50
C GLY A 230 16.06 2.13 -5.18
N PHE A 231 15.62 3.31 -4.72
CA PHE A 231 16.17 4.59 -5.17
C PHE A 231 17.63 4.77 -4.73
N TYR A 232 17.95 4.49 -3.46
CA TYR A 232 19.34 4.53 -2.97
C TYR A 232 20.23 3.46 -3.62
N GLU A 233 19.70 2.26 -3.88
CA GLU A 233 20.41 1.24 -4.66
C GLU A 233 20.68 1.70 -6.11
N GLY A 234 19.71 2.36 -6.73
CA GLY A 234 19.86 2.99 -8.06
C GLY A 234 20.92 4.09 -8.12
N LEU A 235 21.21 4.73 -6.97
CA LEU A 235 22.34 5.66 -6.80
C LEU A 235 23.66 4.95 -6.43
N GLY A 236 23.67 3.62 -6.33
CA GLY A 236 24.86 2.78 -6.10
C GLY A 236 25.02 2.24 -4.67
N GLN A 237 24.06 2.47 -3.77
CA GLN A 237 24.09 1.98 -2.38
C GLN A 237 23.50 0.56 -2.28
N SER A 238 24.23 -0.44 -2.79
CA SER A 238 23.78 -1.83 -2.81
C SER A 238 23.61 -2.40 -1.39
N GLY A 239 22.48 -3.07 -1.14
CA GLY A 239 22.10 -3.65 0.15
C GLY A 239 21.16 -2.76 0.97
N THR A 240 21.08 -1.46 0.66
CA THR A 240 20.29 -0.49 1.42
C THR A 240 18.79 -0.78 1.38
N ALA A 241 18.26 -1.41 0.32
CA ALA A 241 16.85 -1.80 0.28
C ALA A 241 16.49 -2.83 1.37
N ASP A 242 17.27 -3.91 1.50
CA ASP A 242 17.08 -4.92 2.54
C ASP A 242 17.32 -4.35 3.96
N GLU A 243 18.32 -3.48 4.13
CA GLU A 243 18.59 -2.83 5.41
C GLU A 243 17.45 -1.90 5.85
N MET A 244 16.89 -1.12 4.92
CA MET A 244 15.71 -0.27 5.16
C MET A 244 14.46 -1.11 5.44
N ARG A 245 14.22 -2.18 4.67
CA ARG A 245 13.13 -3.14 4.88
C ARG A 245 13.11 -3.66 6.31
N ASN A 246 14.24 -4.21 6.76
CA ASN A 246 14.41 -4.77 8.10
C ASN A 246 14.31 -3.70 9.20
N SER A 247 14.71 -2.46 8.91
CA SER A 247 14.54 -1.33 9.83
C SER A 247 13.07 -0.93 10.00
N VAL A 248 12.28 -0.90 8.92
CA VAL A 248 10.82 -0.66 9.00
C VAL A 248 10.14 -1.74 9.84
N PHE A 249 10.46 -3.02 9.63
CA PHE A 249 9.98 -4.11 10.51
C PHE A 249 10.29 -3.85 11.99
N SER A 250 11.55 -3.54 12.32
CA SER A 250 11.97 -3.32 13.71
C SER A 250 11.33 -2.09 14.36
N VAL A 251 10.97 -1.05 13.59
CA VAL A 251 10.23 0.11 14.09
C VAL A 251 8.78 -0.26 14.41
N ILE A 252 8.11 -0.98 13.51
CA ILE A 252 6.72 -1.38 13.69
C ILE A 252 6.56 -2.36 14.86
N ASP A 253 7.45 -3.34 14.97
CA ASP A 253 7.46 -4.31 16.08
C ASP A 253 7.80 -3.63 17.42
N GLY A 254 8.81 -2.75 17.45
CA GLY A 254 9.17 -1.99 18.65
C GLY A 254 8.06 -1.07 19.16
N LYS A 255 7.28 -0.43 18.26
CA LYS A 255 6.08 0.33 18.63
C LYS A 255 4.97 -0.58 19.17
N ALA A 256 4.76 -1.76 18.57
CA ALA A 256 3.73 -2.69 19.03
C ALA A 256 4.00 -3.21 20.44
N ASP A 257 5.25 -3.59 20.73
CA ASP A 257 5.67 -4.01 22.07
C ASP A 257 5.58 -2.86 23.09
N ALA A 258 5.88 -1.61 22.69
CA ALA A 258 5.69 -0.44 23.54
C ALA A 258 4.21 -0.16 23.85
N TYR A 259 3.31 -0.25 22.86
CA TYR A 259 1.87 -0.08 23.07
C TYR A 259 1.26 -1.18 23.94
N LEU A 260 1.68 -2.44 23.76
CA LEU A 260 1.30 -3.55 24.64
C LEU A 260 1.80 -3.35 26.06
N SER A 261 3.05 -2.90 26.22
CA SER A 261 3.66 -2.61 27.52
C SER A 261 2.94 -1.46 28.24
N TYR A 262 2.46 -0.46 27.49
CA TYR A 262 1.66 0.65 28.03
C TYR A 262 0.29 0.18 28.51
N LEU A 263 -0.44 -0.63 27.72
CA LEU A 263 -1.72 -1.23 28.12
C LEU A 263 -1.58 -2.14 29.35
N GLY A 264 -0.48 -2.89 29.47
CA GLY A 264 -0.18 -3.71 30.65
C GLY A 264 0.09 -2.91 31.93
N GLN A 265 0.29 -1.59 31.82
CA GLN A 265 0.56 -0.68 32.95
C GLN A 265 -0.59 0.32 33.21
N ASN A 266 -1.40 0.65 32.20
CA ASN A 266 -2.40 1.70 32.23
C ASN A 266 -3.76 1.22 31.69
N ASP A 267 -4.79 1.23 32.53
CA ASP A 267 -6.17 0.90 32.13
C ASP A 267 -6.87 2.11 31.48
N ILE A 268 -6.61 2.30 30.18
CA ILE A 268 -7.27 3.33 29.36
C ILE A 268 -8.78 3.10 29.19
N TYR A 269 -9.28 1.88 29.44
CA TYR A 269 -10.70 1.57 29.36
C TYR A 269 -11.47 2.07 30.58
N SER A 270 -10.79 2.31 31.70
CA SER A 270 -11.40 2.81 32.95
C SER A 270 -12.04 4.20 32.81
N GLU A 271 -11.54 5.04 31.90
CA GLU A 271 -12.03 6.41 31.69
C GLU A 271 -13.45 6.44 31.10
N ILE A 272 -13.81 5.41 30.31
CA ILE A 272 -15.15 5.24 29.75
C ILE A 272 -16.06 4.68 30.84
N THR A 273 -16.55 5.59 31.69
CA THR A 273 -17.40 5.31 32.87
C THR A 273 -18.90 5.41 32.58
N ALA A 274 -19.30 6.24 31.60
CA ALA A 274 -20.69 6.46 31.24
C ALA A 274 -21.33 5.19 30.65
N SER A 275 -22.54 4.84 31.09
CA SER A 275 -23.29 3.65 30.67
C SER A 275 -23.53 3.61 29.16
N GLU A 276 -23.97 4.74 28.63
CA GLU A 276 -24.28 5.00 27.23
C GLU A 276 -23.04 4.96 26.31
N LYS A 277 -21.83 4.99 26.89
CA LYS A 277 -20.55 4.96 26.17
C LYS A 277 -19.85 3.61 26.23
N GLN A 278 -20.38 2.60 26.94
CA GLN A 278 -19.66 1.32 27.12
C GLN A 278 -19.38 0.60 25.79
N TRP A 279 -20.16 0.84 24.73
CA TRP A 279 -19.92 0.29 23.40
C TRP A 279 -18.57 0.73 22.80
N LEU A 280 -18.05 1.92 23.16
CA LEU A 280 -16.75 2.41 22.68
C LEU A 280 -15.57 1.54 23.12
N LYS A 281 -15.70 0.79 24.24
CA LYS A 281 -14.68 -0.20 24.67
C LYS A 281 -14.55 -1.38 23.70
N GLN A 282 -15.60 -1.65 22.93
CA GLN A 282 -15.65 -2.66 21.88
C GLN A 282 -15.32 -2.09 20.50
N ASP A 283 -15.16 -0.77 20.39
CA ASP A 283 -14.71 -0.08 19.18
C ASP A 283 -13.18 0.00 19.22
N ASP A 284 -12.53 -0.94 18.55
CA ASP A 284 -11.07 -0.96 18.45
C ASP A 284 -10.55 0.27 17.67
N ALA A 285 -11.30 0.76 16.68
CA ALA A 285 -11.22 2.09 16.04
C ALA A 285 -10.79 3.19 17.02
N TYR A 286 -11.71 3.43 17.93
CA TYR A 286 -11.65 4.43 18.96
C TYR A 286 -10.58 4.12 20.00
N MET A 287 -10.55 2.91 20.55
CA MET A 287 -9.60 2.56 21.61
C MET A 287 -8.14 2.65 21.15
N ALA A 288 -7.82 2.29 19.90
CA ALA A 288 -6.47 2.47 19.35
C ALA A 288 -6.11 3.96 19.21
N SER A 289 -7.07 4.82 18.87
CA SER A 289 -6.87 6.26 18.85
C SER A 289 -6.66 6.87 20.24
N GLN A 290 -7.43 6.44 21.23
CA GLN A 290 -7.25 6.89 22.62
C GLN A 290 -5.91 6.42 23.17
N LEU A 291 -5.49 5.17 22.89
CA LEU A 291 -4.17 4.67 23.27
C LEU A 291 -3.03 5.56 22.75
N ARG A 292 -3.05 5.94 21.46
CA ARG A 292 -2.04 6.84 20.88
C ARG A 292 -2.04 8.23 21.53
N LYS A 293 -3.23 8.75 21.88
CA LYS A 293 -3.38 10.01 22.61
C LYS A 293 -2.75 9.96 24.00
N HIS A 294 -3.10 8.96 24.82
CA HIS A 294 -2.52 8.78 26.16
C HIS A 294 -0.99 8.65 26.09
N VAL A 295 -0.48 7.88 25.12
CA VAL A 295 0.96 7.75 24.86
C VAL A 295 1.62 9.08 24.45
N SER A 296 0.94 9.92 23.68
CA SER A 296 1.45 11.25 23.29
C SER A 296 1.51 12.21 24.48
N GLU A 297 0.52 12.14 25.37
CA GLU A 297 0.43 12.94 26.59
C GLU A 297 1.43 12.46 27.67
N ASP A 298 1.70 11.16 27.76
CA ASP A 298 2.69 10.55 28.66
C ASP A 298 3.91 9.96 27.91
N SER A 299 4.50 10.78 27.04
CA SER A 299 5.70 10.46 26.26
C SER A 299 6.95 10.12 27.09
N ALA A 300 6.91 10.27 28.42
CA ALA A 300 7.97 9.85 29.32
C ALA A 300 7.94 8.34 29.61
N GLN A 301 6.75 7.73 29.64
CA GLN A 301 6.57 6.28 29.84
C GLN A 301 6.65 5.49 28.54
N PHE A 302 6.30 6.09 27.41
CA PHE A 302 6.36 5.41 26.12
C PHE A 302 7.77 5.43 25.52
N GLN A 303 8.51 4.35 25.74
CA GLN A 303 9.79 4.10 25.08
C GLN A 303 9.69 2.79 24.29
N ALA A 304 9.74 2.89 22.97
CA ALA A 304 10.07 1.75 22.14
C ALA A 304 11.52 1.32 22.42
N ASP A 305 11.75 0.02 22.53
CA ASP A 305 13.08 -0.53 22.76
C ASP A 305 14.07 -0.07 21.66
N PRO A 306 15.36 0.10 21.99
CA PRO A 306 16.35 0.57 21.03
C PRO A 306 16.45 -0.36 19.83
N VAL A 307 16.01 0.16 18.67
CA VAL A 307 15.95 -0.50 17.36
C VAL A 307 17.28 -1.21 17.06
N GLN A 308 17.27 -2.53 16.95
CA GLN A 308 18.46 -3.34 16.61
C GLN A 308 18.71 -3.43 15.09
N ALA A 309 18.31 -2.40 14.35
CA ALA A 309 18.39 -2.34 12.89
C ALA A 309 19.32 -1.21 12.43
N PRO A 310 19.79 -1.24 11.16
CA PRO A 310 20.73 -0.23 10.63
C PRO A 310 20.23 1.21 10.67
N TYR A 311 18.92 1.43 10.58
CA TYR A 311 18.29 2.75 10.56
C TYR A 311 17.25 2.89 11.67
N SER A 312 17.23 4.02 12.37
CA SER A 312 16.12 4.39 13.25
C SER A 312 14.92 4.90 12.44
N GLU A 313 13.75 4.99 13.07
CA GLU A 313 12.56 5.63 12.48
C GLU A 313 12.87 7.03 11.91
N LYS A 314 13.67 7.83 12.61
CA LYS A 314 14.04 9.19 12.18
C LYS A 314 14.95 9.18 10.97
N ASP A 315 15.85 8.19 10.86
CA ASP A 315 16.70 8.01 9.69
C ASP A 315 15.88 7.58 8.48
N LEU A 316 14.88 6.71 8.67
CA LEU A 316 13.94 6.30 7.63
C LEU A 316 13.08 7.48 7.15
N VAL A 317 12.43 8.24 8.05
CA VAL A 317 11.67 9.43 7.67
C VAL A 317 12.55 10.43 6.90
N TYR A 318 13.78 10.68 7.38
CA TYR A 318 14.72 11.58 6.71
C TYR A 318 15.14 11.08 5.32
N ALA A 319 15.52 9.81 5.20
CA ALA A 319 15.92 9.17 3.93
C ALA A 319 14.77 9.18 2.92
N GLY A 320 13.55 8.86 3.38
CA GLY A 320 12.34 8.93 2.58
C GLY A 320 12.04 10.33 2.04
N MET A 321 12.04 11.35 2.91
CA MET A 321 11.83 12.75 2.51
C MET A 321 12.93 13.25 1.55
N TYR A 322 14.19 12.89 1.80
CA TYR A 322 15.31 13.26 0.93
C TYR A 322 15.19 12.60 -0.45
N ALA A 323 14.88 11.30 -0.50
CA ALA A 323 14.67 10.57 -1.73
C ALA A 323 13.48 11.12 -2.54
N LYS A 324 12.36 11.48 -1.88
CA LYS A 324 11.21 12.19 -2.49
C LYS A 324 11.63 13.50 -3.16
N ALA A 325 12.40 14.33 -2.45
CA ALA A 325 12.89 15.61 -2.95
C ALA A 325 13.85 15.45 -4.14
N LEU A 326 14.85 14.57 -4.02
CA LEU A 326 15.86 14.35 -5.06
C LEU A 326 15.26 13.66 -6.30
N SER A 327 14.40 12.66 -6.13
CA SER A 327 13.65 12.04 -7.24
C SER A 327 12.83 13.08 -8.02
N SER A 328 12.16 13.99 -7.31
CA SER A 328 11.41 15.10 -7.93
C SER A 328 12.33 16.04 -8.74
N GLN A 329 13.50 16.40 -8.21
CA GLN A 329 14.50 17.23 -8.90
C GLN A 329 15.09 16.54 -10.13
N LEU A 330 15.29 15.22 -10.09
CA LEU A 330 15.80 14.43 -11.23
C LEU A 330 14.74 14.30 -12.34
N GLN A 331 13.45 14.21 -12.00
CA GLN A 331 12.36 14.18 -12.98
C GLN A 331 12.05 15.56 -13.59
N ARG A 332 12.27 16.64 -12.82
CA ARG A 332 12.04 18.03 -13.24
C ARG A 332 13.25 18.89 -12.88
N PRO A 333 14.36 18.76 -13.63
CA PRO A 333 15.55 19.55 -13.36
C PRO A 333 15.29 21.05 -13.59
N ASP A 334 15.57 21.86 -12.57
CA ASP A 334 15.63 23.33 -12.70
C ASP A 334 16.79 23.78 -13.62
N TRP A 335 17.76 22.90 -13.91
CA TRP A 335 18.68 23.12 -15.02
C TRP A 335 17.92 22.95 -16.34
N ASN A 336 17.62 24.09 -16.97
CA ASN A 336 16.78 24.16 -18.18
C ASN A 336 17.32 23.25 -19.30
N VAL A 337 16.58 22.19 -19.62
CA VAL A 337 16.88 21.19 -20.66
C VAL A 337 16.84 21.76 -22.09
N GLU A 338 16.38 23.00 -22.28
CA GLU A 338 16.49 23.72 -23.56
C GLU A 338 17.90 24.28 -23.83
N LYS A 339 18.81 24.23 -22.85
CA LYS A 339 20.22 24.58 -23.05
C LYS A 339 20.99 23.37 -23.58
N SER A 340 21.68 23.56 -24.71
CA SER A 340 22.47 22.50 -25.35
C SER A 340 23.55 21.93 -24.42
N ASP A 341 24.01 20.71 -24.69
CA ASP A 341 25.04 19.99 -23.92
C ASP A 341 26.29 20.84 -23.63
N SER A 342 26.65 21.75 -24.55
CA SER A 342 27.74 22.71 -24.38
C SER A 342 27.50 23.70 -23.23
N ALA A 343 26.28 24.21 -23.09
CA ALA A 343 25.90 25.13 -22.02
C ALA A 343 25.70 24.42 -20.67
N LEU A 344 25.29 23.13 -20.67
CA LEU A 344 25.34 22.29 -19.48
C LEU A 344 26.79 22.05 -19.03
N GLY A 345 27.68 21.74 -19.97
CA GLY A 345 29.12 21.57 -19.72
C GLY A 345 29.80 22.82 -19.17
N SER A 346 29.47 24.02 -19.68
CA SER A 346 29.97 25.28 -19.12
C SER A 346 29.47 25.53 -17.69
N TYR A 347 28.18 25.31 -17.42
CA TYR A 347 27.61 25.54 -16.08
C TYR A 347 28.24 24.62 -15.01
N LEU A 348 28.48 23.35 -15.33
CA LEU A 348 29.13 22.40 -14.43
C LEU A 348 30.63 22.67 -14.21
N ALA A 349 31.28 23.43 -15.10
CA ALA A 349 32.68 23.83 -14.98
C ALA A 349 32.87 25.19 -14.27
N GLU A 350 31.78 25.88 -13.95
CA GLU A 350 31.76 27.15 -13.20
C GLU A 350 31.41 26.98 -11.71
N GLN A 351 31.19 25.74 -11.25
CA GLN A 351 31.09 25.34 -9.83
C GLN A 351 32.44 24.80 -9.32
#